data_AF-A0A1H4ZJC6-F1
#
_entry.id   AF-A0A1H4ZJC6-F1
#
_cell.length_a   1.000
_cell.length_b   1.000
_cell.length_c   1.000
_cell.angle_alpha   90.00
_cell.angle_beta   90.00
_cell.angle_gamma   90.00
#
_symmetry.space_group_name_H-M   'P 1'
#
loop_
_entity.id
_entity.type
_entity.pdbx_description
1 polymer ?
#
loop_
_entity_poly.entity_id
_entity_poly.type
_entity_poly.pdbx_seq_one_letter_code
_entity_poly.pdbx_strand_id
1 'polypeptide(L)'
;MNSTNTAAHCEITHHWFGWVTVPGQGPAWARGHVTVPLCAPREQIYRLIAAWLRERGCTVPADLSQVITLLPGQITPARPANDTTPRSS
;
A
#
# COMPACT_ATOMS: atom_id res chain seq x y z
N MET A 1 -8.82 3.60 -34.18
CA MET A 1 -9.40 3.90 -32.86
C MET A 1 -8.57 3.18 -31.81
N ASN A 2 -7.66 3.88 -31.13
CA ASN A 2 -6.91 3.34 -30.00
C ASN A 2 -7.82 3.39 -28.78
N SER A 3 -8.52 2.31 -28.50
CA SER A 3 -9.15 2.11 -27.19
C SER A 3 -8.03 1.79 -26.21
N THR A 4 -7.47 2.82 -25.60
CA THR A 4 -6.63 2.67 -24.41
C THR A 4 -7.52 2.00 -23.37
N ASN A 5 -7.32 0.69 -23.20
CA ASN A 5 -7.97 -0.10 -22.18
C ASN A 5 -7.48 0.43 -20.85
N THR A 6 -8.15 1.46 -20.33
CA THR A 6 -8.09 1.86 -18.94
C THR A 6 -8.73 0.71 -18.18
N ALA A 7 -7.99 -0.40 -18.06
CA ALA A 7 -8.26 -1.38 -17.03
C ALA A 7 -8.42 -0.55 -15.77
N ALA A 8 -9.62 -0.52 -15.19
CA ALA A 8 -9.80 0.10 -13.90
C ALA A 8 -8.76 -0.55 -13.00
N HIS A 9 -7.68 0.17 -12.70
CA HIS A 9 -6.61 -0.34 -11.87
C HIS A 9 -7.23 -0.48 -10.49
N CYS A 10 -7.77 -1.67 -10.21
CA CYS A 10 -8.29 -1.99 -8.89
C CYS A 10 -7.11 -1.92 -7.94
N GLU A 11 -7.16 -0.98 -7.02
CA GLU A 11 -6.16 -0.83 -5.97
C GLU A 11 -6.67 -1.48 -4.69
N ILE A 12 -5.74 -2.06 -3.95
CA ILE A 12 -5.97 -2.65 -2.65
C ILE A 12 -5.09 -1.93 -1.62
N THR A 13 -5.70 -1.51 -0.52
CA THR A 13 -4.99 -0.85 0.58
C THR A 13 -4.73 -1.86 1.68
N HIS A 14 -3.46 -2.13 1.96
CA HIS A 14 -3.03 -2.98 3.07
C HIS A 14 -2.60 -2.13 4.26
N HIS A 15 -3.09 -2.48 5.44
CA HIS A 15 -2.60 -1.93 6.70
C HIS A 15 -1.49 -2.81 7.26
N TRP A 16 -0.52 -2.20 7.93
CA TRP A 16 0.60 -2.92 8.54
C TRP A 16 1.02 -2.29 9.86
N PHE A 17 1.63 -3.10 10.72
CA PHE A 17 2.24 -2.65 11.97
C PHE A 17 3.38 -3.59 12.39
N GLY A 18 4.31 -3.09 13.20
CA GLY A 18 5.42 -3.89 13.70
C GLY A 18 6.44 -3.08 14.49
N TRP A 19 7.41 -3.79 15.06
CA TRP A 19 8.56 -3.17 15.72
C TRP A 19 9.62 -2.80 14.69
N VAL A 20 10.13 -1.57 14.78
CA VAL A 20 11.21 -1.05 13.94
C VAL A 20 12.33 -0.51 14.82
N THR A 21 13.55 -0.49 14.32
CA THR A 21 14.68 0.08 15.06
C THR A 21 14.98 1.48 14.54
N VAL A 22 14.94 2.47 15.42
CA VAL A 22 15.31 3.85 15.12
C VAL A 22 16.74 4.09 15.65
N PRO A 23 17.71 4.43 14.78
CA PRO A 23 19.08 4.72 15.21
C PRO A 23 19.12 5.79 16.31
N GLY A 24 19.83 5.51 17.40
CA GLY A 24 19.94 6.41 18.56
C GLY A 24 18.75 6.41 19.52
N GLN A 25 17.62 5.77 19.18
CA GLN A 25 16.44 5.64 20.06
C GLN A 25 16.14 4.19 20.46
N GLY A 26 16.47 3.22 19.60
CA GLY A 26 16.21 1.80 19.84
C GLY A 26 14.90 1.30 19.21
N PRO A 27 14.30 0.23 19.74
CA PRO A 27 13.08 -0.35 19.19
C PRO A 27 11.86 0.55 19.44
N ALA A 28 11.09 0.81 18.39
CA ALA A 28 9.87 1.61 18.40
C ALA A 28 8.74 0.90 17.66
N TRP A 29 7.50 1.10 18.13
CA TRP A 29 6.32 0.56 17.46
C TRP A 29 5.90 1.48 16.30
N ALA A 30 5.71 0.89 15.12
CA ALA A 30 5.29 1.61 13.91
C ALA A 30 4.05 0.97 13.28
N ARG A 31 3.25 1.80 12.61
CA ARG A 31 2.10 1.35 11.81
C ARG A 31 1.89 2.27 10.61
N GLY A 32 1.28 1.73 9.57
CA GLY A 32 0.99 2.47 8.35
C GLY A 32 0.01 1.73 7.45
N HIS A 33 -0.14 2.27 6.24
CA HIS A 33 -0.85 1.60 5.16
C HIS A 33 -0.08 1.80 3.86
N VAL A 34 -0.38 0.95 2.89
CA VAL A 34 0.21 0.99 1.55
C VAL A 34 -0.85 0.55 0.56
N THR A 35 -1.02 1.37 -0.47
CA THR A 35 -1.95 1.12 -1.57
C THR A 35 -1.16 0.61 -2.76
N VAL A 36 -1.57 -0.54 -3.29
CA VAL A 36 -0.91 -1.21 -4.42
C VAL A 36 -1.96 -1.73 -5.41
N PRO A 37 -1.58 -2.02 -6.66
CA PRO A 37 -2.46 -2.74 -7.57
C PRO A 37 -2.91 -4.08 -6.97
N LEU A 38 -4.14 -4.52 -7.26
CA LEU A 38 -4.72 -5.77 -6.74
C LEU A 38 -3.84 -7.00 -7.02
N CYS A 39 -3.11 -6.99 -8.13
CA CYS A 39 -2.22 -8.08 -8.55
C CYS A 39 -0.78 -7.94 -8.02
N ALA A 40 -0.50 -6.95 -7.16
CA ALA A 40 0.86 -6.74 -6.66
C ALA A 40 1.31 -7.90 -5.76
N PRO A 41 2.49 -8.48 -5.99
CA PRO A 41 3.00 -9.54 -5.13
C PRO A 41 3.30 -9.01 -3.73
N ARG A 42 3.14 -9.87 -2.71
CA ARG A 42 3.35 -9.50 -1.30
C ARG A 42 4.76 -8.94 -1.03
N GLU A 43 5.76 -9.43 -1.74
CA GLU A 43 7.15 -8.93 -1.68
C GLU A 43 7.28 -7.48 -2.14
N GLN A 44 6.46 -7.02 -3.09
CA GLN A 44 6.43 -5.62 -3.49
C GLN A 44 5.89 -4.75 -2.35
N ILE A 45 4.87 -5.22 -1.63
CA ILE A 45 4.32 -4.52 -0.47
C ILE A 45 5.40 -4.33 0.61
N TYR A 46 6.12 -5.40 0.95
CA TYR A 46 7.22 -5.31 1.93
C TYR A 46 8.35 -4.40 1.46
N ARG A 47 8.69 -4.40 0.16
CA ARG A 47 9.69 -3.48 -0.40
C ARG A 47 9.27 -2.01 -0.27
N LEU A 48 7.99 -1.69 -0.49
CA LEU A 48 7.48 -0.32 -0.31
C LEU A 48 7.55 0.12 1.16
N ILE A 49 7.17 -0.76 2.09
CA ILE A 49 7.26 -0.48 3.53
C ILE A 49 8.73 -0.28 3.94
N ALA A 50 9.63 -1.15 3.47
CA ALA A 50 11.07 -1.05 3.72
C ALA A 50 11.66 0.27 3.21
N ALA A 51 11.30 0.69 1.98
CA ALA A 51 11.76 1.94 1.40
C ALA A 51 11.33 3.13 2.26
N TRP A 52 10.04 3.20 2.62
CA TRP A 52 9.50 4.25 3.46
C TRP A 52 10.15 4.31 4.86
N LEU A 53 10.44 3.15 5.46
CA LEU A 53 11.15 3.09 6.74
C LEU A 53 12.59 3.61 6.62
N ARG A 54 13.30 3.27 5.54
CA ARG A 54 14.67 3.77 5.27
C ARG A 54 14.68 5.27 5.04
N GLU A 55 13.69 5.82 4.34
CA GLU A 55 13.55 7.27 4.14
C GLU A 55 13.38 8.02 5.47
N ARG A 56 12.81 7.37 6.49
CA ARG A 56 12.70 7.90 7.85
C ARG A 56 13.92 7.61 8.73
N GLY A 57 14.97 7.04 8.16
CA GLY A 57 16.19 6.67 8.87
C GLY A 57 16.06 5.44 9.76
N CYS A 58 14.99 4.66 9.65
CA CYS A 58 14.85 3.42 10.42
C CYS A 58 15.77 2.32 9.85
N THR A 59 16.31 1.49 10.73
CA THR A 59 17.01 0.26 10.34
C THR A 59 15.98 -0.80 9.98
N VAL A 60 16.09 -1.33 8.76
CA VAL A 60 15.17 -2.32 8.21
C VAL A 60 15.89 -3.67 8.07
N PRO A 61 15.35 -4.76 8.64
CA PRO A 61 15.95 -6.09 8.49
C PRO A 61 15.86 -6.60 7.05
N ALA A 62 16.70 -7.59 6.71
CA ALA A 62 16.70 -8.21 5.39
C ALA A 62 15.35 -8.87 5.04
N ASP A 63 14.72 -9.52 6.02
CA ASP A 63 13.37 -10.06 5.91
C ASP A 63 12.39 -9.28 6.78
N LEU A 64 11.60 -8.41 6.13
CA LEU A 64 10.61 -7.58 6.80
C LEU A 64 9.39 -8.37 7.28
N SER A 65 9.14 -9.54 6.69
CA SER A 65 7.96 -10.36 7.00
C SER A 65 7.99 -10.94 8.43
N GLN A 66 9.19 -11.02 9.03
CA GLN A 66 9.37 -11.49 10.41
C GLN A 66 9.02 -10.45 11.47
N VAL A 67 9.08 -9.16 11.12
CA VAL A 67 8.95 -8.05 12.09
C VAL A 67 7.70 -7.20 11.87
N ILE A 68 7.09 -7.29 10.68
CA ILE A 68 5.88 -6.55 10.32
C ILE A 68 4.75 -7.50 10.00
N THR A 69 3.63 -7.27 10.70
CA THR A 69 2.35 -7.89 10.39
C THR A 69 1.64 -7.09 9.31
N LEU A 70 1.30 -7.77 8.21
CA LEU A 70 0.50 -7.22 7.12
C LEU A 70 -0.93 -7.74 7.24
N LEU A 71 -1.91 -6.85 7.30
CA LEU A 71 -3.32 -7.20 7.34
C LEU A 71 -3.86 -7.44 5.92
N PRO A 72 -4.91 -8.27 5.78
CA PRO A 72 -5.66 -8.39 4.52
C PRO A 72 -6.09 -7.01 4.04
N GLY A 73 -5.84 -6.75 2.77
CA GLY A 73 -6.10 -5.44 2.20
C GLY A 73 -7.59 -5.23 1.95
N GLN A 74 -8.03 -3.98 2.06
CA GLN A 74 -9.38 -3.59 1.67
C GLN A 74 -9.33 -3.04 0.24
N ILE A 75 -10.16 -3.60 -0.63
CA ILE A 75 -10.34 -3.07 -1.98
C ILE A 75 -11.08 -1.76 -1.84
N THR A 76 -10.46 -0.67 -2.27
CA THR A 76 -11.16 0.61 -2.38
C THR A 76 -11.94 0.58 -3.68
N PRO A 77 -13.29 0.57 -3.66
CA PRO A 77 -14.04 0.64 -4.90
C PRO A 77 -13.68 1.96 -5.59
N ALA A 78 -13.36 1.90 -6.88
CA ALA A 78 -13.23 3.09 -7.70
C ALA A 78 -14.52 3.89 -7.52
N ARG A 79 -14.40 5.14 -7.05
CA ARG A 79 -15.55 6.05 -6.91
C ARG A 79 -16.33 5.98 -8.23
N PRO A 80 -17.63 5.64 -8.23
CA PRO A 80 -18.37 5.66 -9.48
C PRO A 80 -18.22 7.07 -10.04
N ALA A 81 -17.66 7.17 -11.25
CA ALA A 81 -17.64 8.42 -11.97
C ALA A 81 -19.08 8.95 -11.94
N ASN A 82 -19.30 10.15 -11.39
CA ASN A 82 -20.60 10.77 -11.42
C ASN A 82 -21.05 10.76 -12.88
N ASP A 83 -22.02 9.90 -13.18
CA ASP A 83 -22.65 9.82 -14.48
C ASP A 83 -23.39 11.15 -14.68
N THR A 84 -22.67 12.09 -15.27
CA THR A 84 -23.18 13.42 -15.61
C THR A 84 -23.79 13.33 -17.00
N THR A 85 -24.56 12.27 -17.29
CA THR A 85 -25.46 12.30 -18.44
C THR A 85 -26.67 13.15 -18.09
N PRO A 86 -26.94 14.25 -18.82
CA PRO A 86 -28.21 14.94 -18.68
C PRO A 86 -29.30 13.99 -19.18
N ARG A 87 -30.18 13.56 -18.27
CA ARG A 87 -31.40 12.85 -18.64
C ARG A 87 -32.32 13.86 -19.33
N SER A 88 -32.29 13.91 -20.66
CA SER A 88 -33.28 14.63 -21.46
C SER A 88 -34.61 13.88 -21.42
N SER A 89 -35.64 14.50 -20.86
CA SER A 89 -37.05 14.28 -21.19
C SER A 89 -37.84 15.54 -20.86
#